data_AF-A0AA96PEY8-F1
#
_entry.id   AF-A0AA96PEY8-F1
#
_cell.length_a   1.000
_cell.length_b   1.000
_cell.length_c   1.000
_cell.angle_alpha   90.00
_cell.angle_beta   90.00
_cell.angle_gamma   90.00
#
_symmetry.space_group_name_H-M   'P 1'
#
loop_
_entity.id
_entity.type
_entity.pdbx_description
1 polymer ?
#
loop_
_entity_poly.entity_id
_entity_poly.type
_entity_poly.pdbx_seq_one_letter_code
_entity_poly.pdbx_strand_id
1 'polypeptide(L)' 'MSSVDGSVWLTQADIGLLFDTTKRNVNLHFKTIFAEAELTEGVVVKESLTTAADSKRYATKLYNLDAILADTRSSS' A
#
# COMPACT_ATOMS: atom_id res chain seq x y z
N MET A 1 0.03 -9.83 -4.50
CA MET A 1 -0.10 -8.83 -5.57
C MET A 1 -1.36 -9.11 -6.38
N SER A 2 -2.21 -8.10 -6.56
CA SER A 2 -3.41 -8.15 -7.40
C SER A 2 -3.41 -6.96 -8.35
N SER A 3 -3.85 -7.11 -9.61
CA SER A 3 -4.10 -5.97 -10.49
C SER A 3 -5.59 -5.74 -10.66
N VAL A 4 -6.01 -4.47 -10.65
CA VAL A 4 -7.40 -4.05 -10.84
C VAL A 4 -7.36 -2.78 -11.68
N ASP A 5 -8.03 -2.78 -12.84
CA ASP A 5 -8.09 -1.64 -13.77
C ASP A 5 -6.72 -1.07 -14.18
N GLY A 6 -5.70 -1.93 -14.28
CA GLY A 6 -4.34 -1.53 -14.64
C GLY A 6 -3.49 -1.04 -13.46
N SER A 7 -4.09 -0.76 -12.29
CA SER A 7 -3.36 -0.43 -11.07
C SER A 7 -2.93 -1.68 -10.32
N VAL A 8 -1.70 -1.64 -9.78
CA VAL A 8 -1.12 -2.73 -8.99
C VAL A 8 -1.39 -2.49 -7.51
N TRP A 9 -1.91 -3.53 -6.84
CA TRP A 9 -2.25 -3.49 -5.42
C TRP A 9 -1.35 -4.45 -4.64
N LEU A 10 -0.64 -3.89 -3.66
CA LEU A 10 0.43 -4.57 -2.92
C LEU A 10 0.24 -4.46 -1.42
N THR A 11 0.70 -5.45 -0.67
CA THR A 11 0.81 -5.31 0.79
C THR A 11 1.99 -4.39 1.13
N GLN A 12 2.03 -3.84 2.35
CA GLN A 12 3.21 -3.11 2.82
C GLN A 12 4.49 -3.97 2.79
N ALA A 13 4.36 -5.29 2.89
CA ALA A 13 5.48 -6.21 2.78
C ALA A 13 6.05 -6.23 1.36
N ASP A 14 5.15 -6.36 0.38
CA ASP A 14 5.52 -6.41 -1.04
C ASP A 14 6.12 -5.08 -1.50
N ILE A 15 5.58 -3.95 -1.02
CA ILE A 15 6.14 -2.61 -1.27
C ILE A 15 7.53 -2.49 -0.67
N GLY A 16 7.72 -2.96 0.57
CA GLY A 16 9.02 -2.99 1.21
C GLY A 16 10.06 -3.76 0.39
N LEU A 17 9.69 -4.94 -0.11
CA LEU A 17 10.56 -5.74 -0.96
C LEU A 17 10.86 -5.05 -2.30
N LEU A 18 9.87 -4.42 -2.93
CA LEU A 18 10.00 -3.78 -4.23
C LEU A 18 10.94 -2.58 -4.21
N PHE A 19 10.88 -1.76 -3.15
CA PHE A 19 11.68 -0.55 -2.99
C PHE A 19 12.90 -0.73 -2.09
N ASP A 20 13.27 -1.97 -1.78
CA ASP A 20 14.36 -2.32 -0.87
C ASP A 20 14.33 -1.51 0.45
N THR A 21 13.14 -1.48 1.06
CA THR A 21 12.87 -0.69 2.26
C THR A 21 12.10 -1.49 3.30
N THR A 22 11.98 -0.95 4.50
CA THR A 22 11.31 -1.65 5.60
C THR A 22 9.82 -1.36 5.62
N LYS A 23 9.00 -2.31 6.11
CA LYS A 23 7.58 -2.06 6.40
C LYS A 23 7.34 -0.80 7.25
N ARG A 24 8.26 -0.50 8.17
CA ARG A 24 8.19 0.71 9.01
C ARG A 24 8.30 1.98 8.17
N ASN A 25 9.23 2.02 7.22
CA ASN A 25 9.41 3.16 6.31
C ASN A 25 8.20 3.31 5.39
N VAL A 26 7.67 2.21 4.86
CA VAL A 26 6.43 2.22 4.07
C VAL A 26 5.26 2.80 4.89
N ASN A 27 5.11 2.39 6.16
CA ASN A 27 4.07 2.92 7.03
C ASN A 27 4.23 4.41 7.30
N LEU A 28 5.46 4.88 7.53
CA LEU A 28 5.74 6.30 7.75
C LEU A 28 5.39 7.13 6.51
N HIS A 29 5.78 6.65 5.34
CA HIS A 29 5.49 7.32 4.07
C HIS A 29 3.98 7.48 3.83
N PHE A 30 3.20 6.42 4.02
CA PHE A 30 1.74 6.51 3.93
C PHE A 30 1.13 7.49 4.95
N LYS A 31 1.66 7.53 6.18
CA LYS A 31 1.20 8.50 7.18
C LYS A 31 1.45 9.94 6.75
N THR A 32 2.61 10.22 6.15
CA THR A 32 2.93 11.55 5.60
C THR A 32 1.96 11.91 4.47
N ILE A 33 1.80 11.04 3.48
CA ILE A 33 0.87 11.22 2.35
C ILE A 33 -0.55 11.55 2.83
N PHE A 34 -1.07 10.81 3.82
CA PHE A 34 -2.40 11.05 4.36
C PHE A 34 -2.48 12.30 5.23
N ALA A 35 -1.41 12.65 5.94
CA ALA A 35 -1.35 13.87 6.74
C ALA A 35 -1.27 15.13 5.88
N GLU A 36 -0.59 15.06 4.73
CA GLU A 36 -0.51 16.14 3.75
C GLU A 36 -1.77 16.23 2.87
N ALA A 37 -2.74 15.32 3.08
CA ALA A 37 -3.98 15.21 2.33
C ALA A 37 -3.78 15.08 0.80
N GLU A 38 -2.58 14.66 0.37
CA GLU A 38 -2.29 14.44 -1.05
C GLU A 38 -3.10 13.29 -1.62
N LEU A 39 -3.45 12.31 -0.77
CA LEU A 39 -4.26 11.16 -1.15
C LEU A 39 -5.33 10.83 -0.11
N THR A 40 -6.51 10.43 -0.58
CA THR A 40 -7.60 9.96 0.28
C THR A 40 -7.45 8.45 0.53
N GLU A 41 -7.41 8.03 1.80
CA GLU A 41 -7.17 6.64 2.21
C GLU A 41 -8.15 5.65 1.51
N GLY A 42 -9.42 6.01 1.36
CA GLY A 42 -10.43 5.18 0.70
C GLY A 42 -10.23 4.94 -0.81
N VAL A 43 -9.37 5.72 -1.48
CA VAL A 43 -9.08 5.58 -2.92
C VAL A 43 -7.82 4.76 -3.16
N VAL A 44 -6.86 4.82 -2.22
CA VAL A 44 -5.53 4.19 -2.38
C VAL A 44 -5.30 2.99 -1.46
N VAL A 45 -6.24 2.71 -0.55
CA VAL A 45 -6.21 1.56 0.35
C VAL A 45 -7.44 0.69 0.12
N LYS A 46 -7.23 -0.61 -0.03
CA LYS A 46 -8.30 -1.63 -0.13
C LYS A 46 -8.09 -2.69 0.95
N GLU A 47 -9.17 -3.16 1.55
CA GLU A 47 -9.11 -4.31 2.44
C GLU A 47 -9.33 -5.60 1.65
N SER A 48 -8.42 -6.55 1.80
CA SER A 48 -8.50 -7.88 1.22
C SER A 48 -8.60 -8.92 2.34
N LEU A 49 -9.63 -9.77 2.26
CA LEU A 49 -9.77 -10.90 3.18
C LEU A 49 -8.86 -12.02 2.69
N THR A 50 -7.76 -12.23 3.38
CA THR A 50 -6.88 -13.39 3.12
C THR A 50 -7.19 -14.47 4.16
N THR A 51 -7.52 -15.67 3.68
CA THR A 51 -7.69 -16.84 4.54
C THR A 51 -6.30 -17.40 4.82
N ALA A 52 -5.85 -17.30 6.07
CA ALA A 52 -4.61 -17.95 6.48
C ALA A 52 -4.81 -19.48 6.59
N ALA A 53 -3.71 -20.23 6.52
CA ALA A 53 -3.71 -21.69 6.57
C ALA A 53 -4.32 -22.28 7.87
N ASP A 54 -4.46 -21.45 8.90
CA ASP A 54 -5.08 -21.79 10.19
C ASP A 54 -6.60 -21.51 10.25
N SER A 55 -7.25 -21.33 9.09
CA SER A 55 -8.68 -20.96 8.97
C SER A 55 -9.04 -19.60 9.58
N LYS A 56 -8.07 -18.78 10.01
CA LYS A 56 -8.33 -17.41 10.45
C LYS A 56 -8.34 -16.46 9.27
N ARG A 57 -9.35 -15.60 9.22
CA ARG A 57 -9.43 -14.50 8.26
C ARG A 57 -8.71 -13.29 8.85
N TYR A 58 -7.66 -12.85 8.18
CA TYR A 58 -7.02 -11.58 8.49
C TYR A 58 -7.39 -10.57 7.40
N ALA A 59 -7.96 -9.44 7.82
CA ALA A 59 -8.10 -8.28 6.95
C ALA A 59 -6.69 -7.75 6.66
N THR A 60 -6.27 -7.85 5.41
CA THR A 60 -4.98 -7.35 4.94
C THR A 60 -5.23 -6.11 4.10
N LYS A 61 -4.59 -5.00 4.45
CA LYS A 61 -4.63 -3.79 3.64
C LYS A 61 -3.70 -3.95 2.43
N LEU A 62 -4.27 -3.70 1.26
CA LEU A 62 -3.57 -3.53 0.00
C LEU A 62 -3.51 -2.04 -0.33
N TYR A 63 -2.39 -1.62 -0.88
CA TYR A 63 -2.10 -0.24 -1.22
C TYR A 63 -1.85 -0.14 -2.71
N ASN A 64 -2.39 0.91 -3.34
CA ASN A 64 -2.16 1.17 -4.75
C ASN A 64 -0.71 1.61 -4.97
N LEU A 65 0.03 0.91 -5.83
CA LEU A 65 1.41 1.24 -6.16
C LEU A 65 1.52 2.60 -6.85
N ASP A 66 0.56 2.96 -7.69
CA ASP A 66 0.56 4.23 -8.43
C ASP A 66 0.54 5.43 -7.47
N ALA A 67 -0.13 5.27 -6.32
CA ALA A 67 -0.19 6.29 -5.28
C ALA A 67 1.18 6.54 -4.63
N ILE A 68 1.98 5.49 -4.44
CA ILE A 68 3.33 5.58 -3.87
C ILE A 68 4.30 6.21 -4.87
N LEU A 69 4.16 5.85 -6.15
CA LEU A 69 4.98 6.39 -7.22
C LEU A 69 4.71 7.88 -7.49
N ALA A 70 3.48 8.34 -7.28
CA ALA A 70 3.10 9.74 -7.45
C ALA A 70 3.84 10.65 -6.45
N ASP A 71 3.87 10.28 -5.16
CA ASP A 71 4.60 11.01 -4.12
C ASP A 71 6.11 11.12 -4.43
N THR A 72 6.73 10.00 -4.82
CA THR A 72 8.17 9.95 -5.11
C THR A 72 8.57 10.92 -6.24
N ARG A 73 7.67 11.18 -7.19
CA ARG A 73 7.89 12.14 -8.30
C ARG A 73 7.69 13.60 -7.91
N SER A 74 6.92 13.88 -6.86
CA SER A 74 6.68 15.23 -6.35
C SER A 74 7.86 15.73 -5.50
N SER A 75 8.59 14.80 -4.87
CA SER A 75 9.75 15.08 -4.01
C SER A 75 11.10 15.22 -4.75
N SER A 76 11.11 15.32 -6.09
CA SER A 76 12.32 15.41 -6.94
C SER A 76 12.48 16.76 -7.61
#